data_AF-F5ZCM0-F1
#
_entry.id   AF-F5ZCM0-F1
#
_cell.length_a   1.000
_cell.length_b   1.000
_cell.length_c   1.000
_cell.angle_alpha   90.00
_cell.angle_beta   90.00
_cell.angle_gamma   90.00
#
_symmetry.space_group_name_H-M   'P 1'
#
loop_
_entity.id
_entity.type
_entity.pdbx_description
1 polymer ?
#
loop_
_entity_poly.entity_id
_entity_poly.type
_entity_poly.pdbx_seq_one_letter_code
_entity_poly.pdbx_strand_id
1 'polypeptide(L)'
;MSFRQQQGKAPELTYRYHISSAPLSEKQLAEAVRSHWAVENSLHWVLDVSMGEDDCQIHQNHGAENWSMLRHLALNMLRAESSKGSIPAKQKRAWMKASYLEAVLTAGFSGMIN
;
A
#
# COMPACT_ATOMS: atom_id res chain seq x y z
N MET A 1 0.56 23.30 3.23
CA MET A 1 1.31 23.12 4.49
C MET A 1 0.62 22.02 5.27
N SER A 2 1.29 20.90 5.54
CA SER A 2 0.77 19.83 6.41
C SER A 2 1.48 19.93 7.76
N PHE A 3 0.72 20.14 8.83
CA PHE A 3 1.24 20.20 10.20
C PHE A 3 0.97 18.87 10.90
N ARG A 4 2.00 18.21 11.41
CA ARG A 4 1.88 17.02 12.27
C ARG A 4 2.49 17.35 13.63
N GLN A 5 1.65 17.43 14.65
CA GLN A 5 2.09 17.61 16.04
C GLN A 5 1.90 16.29 16.79
N GLN A 6 2.96 15.77 17.39
CA GLN A 6 2.84 14.67 18.34
C GLN A 6 2.36 15.23 19.68
N GLN A 7 1.33 14.60 20.24
CA GLN A 7 0.81 14.94 21.56
C GLN A 7 1.92 14.78 22.61
N GLY A 8 2.15 15.80 23.43
CA GLY A 8 3.19 15.79 24.47
C GLY A 8 4.61 16.16 24.01
N LYS A 9 4.83 16.50 22.72
CA LYS A 9 6.11 17.03 22.24
C LYS A 9 5.99 18.50 21.84
N ALA A 10 7.08 19.25 22.07
CA ALA A 10 7.20 20.61 21.58
C ALA A 10 7.10 20.63 20.05
N PRO A 11 6.53 21.70 19.45
CA PRO A 11 6.46 21.83 18.00
C PRO A 11 7.87 21.84 17.41
N GLU A 12 8.10 20.99 16.42
CA GLU A 12 9.37 20.87 15.70
C GLU A 12 9.21 21.41 14.28
N LEU A 13 10.18 22.21 13.83
CA LEU A 13 10.21 22.75 12.48
C LEU A 13 11.13 21.89 11.61
N THR A 14 10.56 21.20 10.62
CA THR A 14 11.32 20.40 9.65
C THR A 14 11.23 21.04 8.26
N TYR A 15 12.40 21.28 7.66
CA TYR A 15 12.50 21.69 6.25
C TYR A 15 12.64 20.45 5.36
N ARG A 16 11.91 20.43 4.24
CA ARG A 16 12.02 19.37 3.22
C ARG A 16 12.22 20.04 1.87
N TYR A 17 13.26 19.62 1.15
CA TYR A 17 13.57 20.11 -0.19
C TYR A 17 13.12 19.07 -1.22
N HIS A 18 12.51 19.54 -2.31
CA HIS A 18 12.03 18.70 -3.41
C HIS A 18 12.65 19.18 -4.72
N ILE A 19 13.10 18.24 -5.54
CA ILE A 19 13.73 18.49 -6.83
C ILE A 19 12.98 17.65 -7.86
N SER A 20 12.70 18.22 -9.02
CA SER A 20 12.11 17.51 -10.15
C SER A 20 12.82 17.93 -11.43
N SER A 21 13.05 16.97 -12.32
CA SER A 21 13.52 17.23 -13.69
C SER A 21 12.38 17.63 -14.63
N ALA A 22 11.12 17.44 -14.23
CA ALA A 22 9.96 17.80 -15.02
C ALA A 22 9.71 19.32 -14.97
N PRO A 23 9.30 19.95 -16.08
CA PRO A 23 8.94 21.37 -16.11
C PRO A 23 7.58 21.57 -15.42
N LEU A 24 7.59 21.65 -14.09
CA LEU A 24 6.41 21.79 -13.24
C LEU A 24 6.31 23.20 -12.66
N SER A 25 5.09 23.74 -12.61
CA SER A 25 4.81 24.90 -11.75
C SER A 25 4.92 24.52 -10.27
N GLU A 26 5.09 25.53 -9.40
CA GLU A 26 5.14 25.33 -7.93
C GLU A 26 3.91 24.55 -7.42
N LYS A 27 2.72 24.88 -7.93
CA LYS A 27 1.47 24.20 -7.55
C LYS A 27 1.46 22.73 -7.95
N GLN A 28 1.88 22.43 -9.18
CA GLN A 28 1.95 21.05 -9.69
C GLN A 28 2.99 20.23 -8.92
N LEU A 29 4.16 20.81 -8.61
CA LEU A 29 5.17 20.14 -7.80
C LEU A 29 4.65 19.86 -6.38
N ALA A 30 3.99 20.83 -5.74
CA ALA A 30 3.41 20.65 -4.41
C ALA A 30 2.30 19.60 -4.39
N GLU A 31 1.49 19.52 -5.45
CA GLU A 31 0.47 18.49 -5.62
C GLU A 31 1.09 17.10 -5.84
N ALA A 32 2.07 16.99 -6.74
CA ALA A 32 2.79 15.74 -7.01
C ALA A 32 3.48 15.19 -5.76
N VAL A 33 4.13 16.05 -4.97
CA VAL A 33 4.75 15.64 -3.70
C VAL A 33 3.70 15.12 -2.72
N ARG A 34 2.53 15.77 -2.62
CA ARG A 34 1.44 15.32 -1.74
C ARG A 34 0.82 14.01 -2.22
N SER A 35 0.62 13.84 -3.52
CA SER A 35 0.08 12.61 -4.08
C SER A 35 1.07 11.45 -3.94
N HIS A 36 2.37 11.72 -4.01
CA HIS A 36 3.40 10.70 -3.77
C HIS A 36 3.33 10.15 -2.34
N TRP A 37 3.10 11.01 -1.34
CA TRP A 37 2.86 10.56 0.05
C TRP A 37 1.62 9.67 0.21
N ALA A 38 0.65 9.76 -0.70
CA ALA A 38 -0.49 8.85 -0.69
C ALA A 38 -0.07 7.42 -1.05
N VAL A 39 0.96 7.23 -1.87
CA VAL A 39 1.51 5.89 -2.17
C VAL A 39 2.06 5.25 -0.90
N GLU A 40 2.85 5.99 -0.13
CA GLU A 40 3.40 5.49 1.15
C GLU A 40 2.30 5.09 2.13
N ASN A 41 1.32 5.97 2.32
CA ASN A 41 0.25 5.71 3.29
C ASN A 41 -0.75 4.64 2.84
N SER A 42 -1.04 4.56 1.53
CA SER A 42 -2.08 3.67 1.02
C SER A 42 -1.53 2.32 0.56
N LEU A 43 -0.28 2.24 0.11
CA LEU A 43 0.33 1.01 -0.37
C LEU A 43 1.34 0.46 0.62
N HIS A 44 2.45 1.16 0.86
CA HIS A 44 3.58 0.65 1.66
C HIS A 44 3.15 0.27 3.07
N TRP A 45 2.48 1.17 3.80
CA TRP A 45 2.00 0.85 5.14
C TRP A 45 1.10 -0.40 5.19
N VAL A 46 0.26 -0.60 4.17
CA VAL A 46 -0.62 -1.77 4.10
C VAL A 46 0.18 -3.05 3.84
N LEU A 47 1.20 -2.98 2.99
CA LEU A 47 2.09 -4.11 2.73
C LEU A 47 2.90 -4.48 3.97
N ASP A 48 3.51 -3.47 4.60
CA ASP A 48 4.34 -3.63 5.79
C ASP A 48 3.53 -4.24 6.94
N VAL A 49 2.41 -3.62 7.30
CA VAL A 49 1.65 -3.95 8.50
C VAL A 49 0.60 -5.03 8.27
N SER A 50 -0.15 -4.96 7.17
CA SER A 50 -1.27 -5.90 6.92
C SER A 50 -0.84 -7.13 6.12
N MET A 51 0.19 -7.03 5.29
CA MET A 51 0.71 -8.16 4.50
C MET A 51 2.01 -8.75 5.09
N GLY A 52 2.50 -8.18 6.20
CA GLY A 52 3.68 -8.68 6.93
C GLY A 52 4.95 -8.65 6.09
N GLU A 53 5.15 -7.56 5.33
CA GLU A 53 6.38 -7.39 4.53
C GLU A 53 7.60 -7.13 5.42
N ASP A 54 7.48 -6.25 6.43
CA ASP A 54 8.56 -5.93 7.37
C ASP A 54 9.05 -7.14 8.18
N ASP A 55 8.14 -8.02 8.58
CA ASP A 55 8.44 -9.21 9.39
C ASP A 55 8.99 -10.38 8.54
N CYS A 56 9.12 -10.21 7.22
CA CYS A 56 9.49 -11.28 6.29
C CYS A 56 10.99 -11.58 6.30
N GLN A 57 11.40 -12.69 6.90
CA GLN A 57 12.80 -13.12 6.99
C GLN A 57 13.32 -13.92 5.77
N ILE A 58 12.60 -13.87 4.64
CA ILE A 58 12.97 -14.62 3.43
C ILE A 58 13.88 -13.74 2.57
N HIS A 59 15.18 -14.05 2.59
CA HIS A 59 16.21 -13.28 1.89
C HIS A 59 17.03 -14.08 0.89
N GLN A 60 16.78 -15.39 0.77
CA GLN A 60 17.58 -16.27 -0.09
C GLN A 60 17.16 -16.16 -1.56
N ASN A 61 18.14 -16.08 -2.46
CA ASN A 61 17.95 -15.98 -3.91
C ASN A 61 16.95 -14.85 -4.28
N HIS A 62 16.04 -15.11 -5.22
CA HIS A 62 14.95 -14.19 -5.59
C HIS A 62 13.76 -14.24 -4.62
N GLY A 63 13.93 -14.79 -3.41
CA GLY A 63 12.84 -14.99 -2.45
C GLY A 63 12.17 -13.69 -2.02
N ALA A 64 12.96 -12.64 -1.75
CA ALA A 64 12.44 -11.33 -1.33
C ALA A 64 11.58 -10.68 -2.44
N GLU A 65 12.10 -10.64 -3.67
CA GLU A 65 11.42 -10.07 -4.83
C GLU A 65 10.14 -10.83 -5.16
N ASN A 66 10.23 -12.17 -5.26
CA ASN A 66 9.07 -13.02 -5.52
C ASN A 66 7.97 -12.81 -4.46
N TRP A 67 8.34 -12.69 -3.18
CA TRP A 67 7.36 -12.46 -2.14
C TRP A 67 6.73 -11.07 -2.21
N SER A 68 7.53 -10.04 -2.50
CA SER A 68 6.99 -8.69 -2.66
C SER A 68 5.98 -8.65 -3.81
N MET A 69 6.28 -9.27 -4.95
CA MET A 69 5.36 -9.38 -6.09
C MET A 69 4.05 -10.10 -5.72
N LEU A 70 4.14 -11.24 -5.02
CA LEU A 70 2.97 -12.00 -4.60
C LEU A 70 2.09 -11.23 -3.60
N ARG A 71 2.70 -10.46 -2.68
CA ARG A 71 1.95 -9.58 -1.76
C ARG A 71 1.21 -8.48 -2.51
N HIS A 72 1.87 -7.83 -3.45
CA HIS A 72 1.23 -6.81 -4.29
C HIS A 72 0.05 -7.38 -5.07
N LEU A 73 0.23 -8.57 -5.67
CA LEU A 73 -0.85 -9.27 -6.37
C LEU A 73 -2.02 -9.55 -5.43
N ALA A 74 -1.76 -10.20 -4.28
CA ALA A 74 -2.80 -10.55 -3.32
C ALA A 74 -3.53 -9.31 -2.77
N LEU A 75 -2.82 -8.22 -2.49
CA LEU A 75 -3.41 -6.96 -2.03
C LEU A 75 -4.36 -6.37 -3.09
N ASN A 76 -3.96 -6.37 -4.35
CA ASN A 76 -4.80 -5.88 -5.45
C ASN A 76 -6.06 -6.74 -5.61
N MET A 77 -5.95 -8.07 -5.51
CA MET A 77 -7.12 -8.96 -5.55
C MET A 77 -8.09 -8.70 -4.39
N LEU A 78 -7.57 -8.51 -3.17
CA LEU A 78 -8.39 -8.20 -1.98
C LEU A 78 -9.09 -6.83 -2.09
N ARG A 79 -8.48 -5.87 -2.80
CA ARG A 79 -9.08 -4.56 -3.08
C ARG A 79 -10.13 -4.61 -4.18
N ALA A 80 -9.92 -5.44 -5.20
CA ALA A 80 -10.87 -5.63 -6.30
C ALA A 80 -12.16 -6.31 -5.84
N GLU A 81 -12.08 -7.19 -4.83
CA GLU A 81 -13.26 -7.80 -4.23
C GLU A 81 -14.13 -6.75 -3.51
N SER A 82 -15.45 -6.76 -3.76
CA SER A 82 -16.35 -5.64 -3.43
C SER A 82 -16.82 -5.58 -1.98
N SER A 83 -16.68 -6.66 -1.21
CA SER A 83 -17.18 -6.69 0.16
C SER A 83 -16.45 -5.70 1.07
N LYS A 84 -17.16 -5.21 2.08
CA LYS A 84 -16.60 -4.29 3.07
C LYS A 84 -15.71 -5.04 4.07
N GLY A 85 -14.62 -4.40 4.47
CA GLY A 85 -13.70 -4.88 5.50
C GLY A 85 -12.29 -4.32 5.33
N SER A 86 -11.53 -4.30 6.42
CA SER A 86 -10.09 -4.03 6.36
C SER A 86 -9.36 -5.19 5.67
N ILE A 87 -8.14 -4.94 5.17
CA ILE A 87 -7.31 -5.98 4.53
C ILE A 87 -7.12 -7.20 5.45
N PRO A 88 -6.78 -7.07 6.75
CA PRO A 88 -6.71 -8.21 7.66
C PRO A 88 -8.02 -8.99 7.82
N ALA A 89 -9.16 -8.28 7.85
CA ALA A 89 -10.46 -8.93 7.95
C ALA A 89 -10.80 -9.73 6.69
N LYS A 90 -10.45 -9.20 5.51
CA LYS A 90 -10.62 -9.90 4.24
C LYS A 90 -9.69 -11.11 4.13
N GLN A 91 -8.41 -10.98 4.51
CA GLN A 91 -7.46 -12.10 4.57
C GLN A 91 -7.99 -13.23 5.46
N LYS A 92 -8.45 -12.89 6.69
CA LYS A 92 -9.03 -13.87 7.60
C LYS A 92 -10.26 -14.55 6.99
N ARG A 93 -11.13 -13.79 6.31
CA ARG A 93 -12.32 -14.35 5.65
C ARG A 93 -11.94 -15.29 4.51
N ALA A 94 -10.94 -14.94 3.71
CA ALA A 94 -10.43 -15.80 2.63
C ALA A 94 -9.86 -17.10 3.19
N TRP A 95 -9.16 -17.03 4.33
CA TRP A 95 -8.68 -18.22 5.02
C TRP A 95 -9.80 -19.11 5.57
N MET A 96 -10.89 -18.53 6.06
CA MET A 96 -12.00 -19.28 6.69
C MET A 96 -13.07 -19.78 5.72
N LYS A 97 -13.20 -19.19 4.53
CA LYS A 97 -14.30 -19.47 3.59
C LYS A 97 -13.78 -19.62 2.17
N ALA A 98 -13.73 -20.86 1.67
CA ALA A 98 -13.32 -21.17 0.31
C ALA A 98 -14.10 -20.38 -0.75
N SER A 99 -15.42 -20.25 -0.60
CA SER A 99 -16.25 -19.46 -1.52
C SER A 99 -15.89 -17.97 -1.56
N TYR A 100 -15.39 -17.42 -0.45
CA TYR A 100 -14.91 -16.04 -0.44
C TYR A 100 -13.51 -15.92 -1.07
N LEU A 101 -12.63 -16.90 -0.86
CA LEU A 101 -11.35 -16.97 -1.56
C LEU A 101 -11.56 -17.04 -3.08
N GLU A 102 -12.48 -17.87 -3.56
CA GLU A 102 -12.84 -17.95 -4.98
C GLU A 102 -13.34 -16.60 -5.52
N ALA A 103 -14.16 -15.88 -4.75
CA ALA A 103 -14.62 -14.55 -5.14
C ALA A 103 -13.47 -13.54 -5.25
N VAL A 104 -12.51 -13.57 -4.31
CA VAL A 104 -11.30 -12.73 -4.35
C VAL A 104 -10.45 -13.04 -5.59
N LEU A 105 -10.21 -14.32 -5.85
CA LEU A 105 -9.44 -14.76 -7.03
C LEU A 105 -10.13 -14.35 -8.33
N THR A 106 -11.44 -14.57 -8.43
CA THR A 106 -12.25 -14.21 -9.61
C THR A 106 -12.23 -12.71 -9.85
N ALA A 107 -12.41 -11.89 -8.81
CA ALA A 107 -12.32 -10.44 -8.91
C ALA A 107 -10.94 -9.98 -9.38
N GLY A 108 -9.88 -10.59 -8.84
CA GLY A 108 -8.49 -10.34 -9.22
C GLY A 108 -8.19 -10.64 -10.69
N PHE A 109 -8.52 -11.85 -11.15
CA PHE A 109 -8.27 -12.26 -12.53
C PHE A 109 -9.11 -11.49 -13.54
N SER A 110 -10.37 -11.18 -13.20
CA SER A 110 -11.24 -10.39 -14.09
C SER A 110 -10.69 -8.98 -14.34
N GLY A 111 -9.97 -8.40 -13.37
CA GLY A 111 -9.29 -7.11 -13.51
C GLY A 111 -7.99 -7.15 -14.31
N MET A 112 -7.43 -8.33 -14.60
CA MET A 112 -6.19 -8.49 -15.38
C MET A 112 -6.44 -8.84 -16.86
N ILE A 113 -7.64 -9.31 -17.20
CA ILE A 113 -8.00 -9.77 -18.55
C ILE A 113 -8.67 -8.65 -19.38
N ASN A 114 -8.99 -7.51 -18.75
CA ASN A 114 -9.47 -6.29 -19.39
C ASN A 114 -8.35 -5.25 -19.47
#